data_AF-A0A076EF17-F1
#
_entry.id   AF-A0A076EF17-F1
#
_cell.length_a   1.000
_cell.length_b   1.000
_cell.length_c   1.000
_cell.angle_alpha   90.00
_cell.angle_beta   90.00
_cell.angle_gamma   90.00
#
_symmetry.space_group_name_H-M   'P 1'
#
loop_
_entity.id
_entity.type
_entity.pdbx_description
1 polymer ?
#
loop_
_entity_poly.entity_id
_entity_poly.type
_entity_poly.pdbx_seq_one_letter_code
_entity_poly.pdbx_strand_id
1 'polypeptide(L)'
;MSDGLELDVAVVTDAGARLLRSAEVLRQQAAATARLEFGGAHAGRDYAAKGDAVRDALGVVGVALGQWAADAESFGHAFRAAAARYSGTDANTTAVVSGVQW
;
A
#
# COMPACT_ATOMS: atom_id res chain seq x y z
N MET A 1 -32.22 1.66 21.26
CA MET A 1 -31.82 1.59 19.84
C MET A 1 -30.44 2.18 19.75
N SER A 2 -29.41 1.34 19.88
CA SER A 2 -28.05 1.83 19.64
C SER A 2 -27.96 2.15 18.16
N ASP A 3 -27.62 3.38 17.83
CA ASP A 3 -27.06 3.75 16.53
C ASP A 3 -25.70 3.04 16.45
N GLY A 4 -25.74 1.73 16.27
CA GLY A 4 -24.56 0.90 16.12
C GLY A 4 -23.98 1.29 14.78
N LEU A 5 -22.78 1.90 14.80
CA LEU A 5 -21.99 2.20 13.62
C LEU A 5 -21.94 0.96 12.71
N GLU A 6 -22.83 0.92 11.72
CA GLU A 6 -22.86 -0.12 10.70
C GLU A 6 -21.65 0.15 9.80
N LEU A 7 -20.64 -0.69 9.94
CA LEU A 7 -19.43 -0.59 9.15
C LEU A 7 -19.74 -1.13 7.75
N ASP A 8 -19.68 -0.29 6.73
CA ASP A 8 -19.77 -0.78 5.34
C ASP A 8 -18.51 -1.59 4.99
N VAL A 9 -18.63 -2.91 5.13
CA VAL A 9 -17.58 -3.89 4.86
C VAL A 9 -17.07 -3.79 3.41
N ALA A 10 -17.94 -3.43 2.45
CA ALA A 10 -17.55 -3.30 1.05
C ALA A 10 -16.64 -2.07 0.85
N VAL A 11 -16.97 -0.94 1.48
CA VAL A 11 -16.15 0.28 1.44
C VAL A 11 -14.78 0.04 2.08
N VAL A 12 -14.72 -0.62 3.24
CA VAL A 12 -13.45 -0.95 3.93
C VAL A 12 -12.61 -1.91 3.09
N THR A 13 -13.24 -2.90 2.46
CA THR A 13 -12.55 -3.85 1.58
C THR A 13 -11.99 -3.17 0.33
N ASP A 14 -12.75 -2.26 -0.29
CA ASP A 14 -12.28 -1.50 -1.45
C ASP A 14 -11.13 -0.55 -1.08
N ALA A 15 -11.21 0.13 0.06
CA ALA A 15 -10.11 0.94 0.58
C ALA A 15 -8.82 0.11 0.72
N GLY A 16 -8.92 -1.09 1.30
CA GLY A 16 -7.79 -2.02 1.37
C GLY A 16 -7.27 -2.45 0.00
N ALA A 17 -8.16 -2.71 -0.96
CA ALA A 17 -7.78 -3.05 -2.33
C ALA A 17 -7.06 -1.90 -3.07
N ARG A 18 -7.50 -0.65 -2.86
CA ARG A 18 -6.84 0.54 -3.40
C ARG A 18 -5.41 0.69 -2.88
N LEU A 19 -5.21 0.49 -1.57
CA LEU A 19 -3.89 0.55 -0.95
C LEU A 19 -2.92 -0.50 -1.52
N LEU A 20 -3.39 -1.74 -1.72
CA LEU A 20 -2.59 -2.79 -2.36
C LEU A 20 -2.21 -2.43 -3.81
N ARG A 21 -3.13 -1.84 -4.58
CA ARG A 21 -2.83 -1.35 -5.93
C ARG A 21 -1.80 -0.21 -5.90
N SER A 22 -1.92 0.73 -4.96
CA SER A 22 -0.95 1.81 -4.79
C SER A 22 0.43 1.28 -4.41
N ALA A 23 0.51 0.27 -3.54
CA ALA A 23 1.77 -0.39 -3.19
C ALA A 23 2.48 -0.95 -4.43
N GLU A 24 1.73 -1.59 -5.33
CA GLU A 24 2.28 -2.11 -6.58
C GLU A 24 2.78 -0.99 -7.51
N VAL A 25 2.02 0.09 -7.67
CA VAL A 25 2.47 1.27 -8.44
C VAL A 25 3.77 1.82 -7.87
N LEU A 26 3.88 1.96 -6.55
CA LEU A 26 5.09 2.45 -5.88
C LEU A 26 6.30 1.53 -6.12
N ARG A 27 6.13 0.20 -6.08
CA ARG A 27 7.18 -0.77 -6.41
C ARG A 27 7.67 -0.63 -7.85
N GLN A 28 6.73 -0.50 -8.78
CA GLN A 28 7.06 -0.31 -10.19
C GLN A 28 7.84 0.98 -10.41
N GLN A 29 7.45 2.08 -9.75
CA GLN A 29 8.19 3.35 -9.82
C GLN A 29 9.58 3.26 -9.17
N ALA A 30 9.73 2.54 -8.06
CA ALA A 30 11.04 2.29 -7.45
C ALA A 30 11.97 1.51 -8.41
N ALA A 31 11.44 0.46 -9.03
CA ALA A 31 12.18 -0.34 -10.01
C ALA A 31 12.54 0.45 -11.28
N ALA A 32 11.62 1.30 -11.76
CA ALA A 32 11.88 2.18 -12.90
C ALA A 32 12.98 3.21 -12.58
N THR A 33 12.93 3.80 -11.39
CA THR A 33 13.91 4.77 -10.91
C THR A 33 15.31 4.16 -10.82
N ALA A 34 15.41 2.93 -10.30
CA ALA A 34 16.68 2.20 -10.21
C ALA A 34 17.33 1.86 -11.56
N ARG A 35 16.56 1.89 -12.65
CA ARG A 35 17.05 1.62 -14.03
C ARG A 35 17.53 2.88 -14.75
N LEU A 36 17.36 4.06 -14.16
CA LEU A 36 17.84 5.30 -14.77
C LEU A 36 19.37 5.38 -14.66
N GLU A 37 20.05 5.23 -15.81
CA GLU A 37 21.50 5.35 -15.88
C GLU A 37 21.91 6.81 -16.11
N PHE A 38 22.77 7.34 -15.22
CA PHE A 38 23.41 8.64 -15.38
C PHE A 38 24.91 8.43 -15.50
N GLY A 39 25.46 8.51 -16.72
CA GLY A 39 26.88 8.31 -17.00
C GLY A 39 27.50 9.52 -17.68
N GLY A 40 28.57 10.07 -17.10
CA GLY A 40 29.31 11.24 -17.62
C GLY A 40 30.18 10.97 -18.85
N ALA A 41 29.89 9.94 -19.65
CA ALA A 41 30.79 9.43 -20.69
C ALA A 41 31.16 10.47 -21.78
N HIS A 42 30.40 11.56 -21.91
CA HIS A 42 30.58 12.53 -23.00
C HIS A 42 30.92 13.97 -22.56
N ALA A 43 30.94 14.29 -21.25
CA ALA A 43 30.88 15.70 -20.84
C ALA A 43 31.90 16.16 -19.76
N GLY A 44 32.92 15.33 -19.47
CA GLY A 44 34.03 15.69 -18.58
C GLY A 44 33.75 15.48 -17.08
N ARG A 45 34.75 15.75 -16.23
CA ARG A 45 34.72 15.40 -14.78
C ARG A 45 33.57 16.02 -13.99
N ASP A 46 33.22 17.28 -14.27
CA ASP A 46 32.13 17.96 -13.57
C ASP A 46 30.76 17.35 -13.90
N TYR A 47 30.59 16.85 -15.13
CA TYR A 47 29.38 16.14 -15.53
C TYR A 47 29.29 14.74 -14.91
N ALA A 48 30.41 14.07 -14.69
CA ALA A 48 30.44 12.82 -13.93
C ALA A 48 29.99 13.05 -12.49
N ALA A 49 30.55 14.06 -11.80
CA ALA A 49 30.16 14.39 -10.42
C ALA A 49 28.67 14.77 -10.29
N LYS A 50 28.13 15.54 -11.25
CA LYS A 50 26.69 15.85 -11.30
C LYS A 50 25.83 14.61 -11.57
N GLY A 51 26.29 13.72 -12.47
CA GLY A 51 25.60 12.47 -12.76
C GLY A 51 25.53 11.53 -11.55
N ASP A 52 26.63 11.42 -10.80
CA ASP A 52 26.67 10.64 -9.57
C ASP A 52 25.76 11.25 -8.49
N ALA A 53 25.75 12.58 -8.34
CA ALA A 53 24.82 13.25 -7.40
C ALA A 53 23.35 12.98 -7.73
N VAL A 54 22.97 12.96 -9.02
CA VAL A 54 21.61 12.59 -9.45
C VAL A 54 21.32 11.13 -9.18
N ARG A 55 22.27 10.22 -9.46
CA ARG A 55 22.15 8.79 -9.16
C ARG A 55 21.90 8.56 -7.67
N ASP A 56 22.66 9.21 -6.81
CA ASP A 56 22.52 9.08 -5.35
C ASP A 56 21.16 9.58 -4.88
N ALA A 57 20.70 10.75 -5.38
CA ALA A 57 19.38 11.29 -5.06
C ALA A 57 18.25 10.34 -5.48
N LEU A 58 18.36 9.73 -6.67
CA LEU A 58 17.37 8.75 -7.13
C LEU A 58 17.43 7.43 -6.35
N GLY A 59 18.60 7.04 -5.86
CA GLY A 59 18.75 5.92 -4.92
C GLY A 59 17.94 6.16 -3.65
N VAL A 60 18.03 7.36 -3.06
CA VAL A 60 17.24 7.76 -1.87
C VAL A 60 15.74 7.73 -2.18
N VAL A 61 15.32 8.27 -3.34
CA VAL A 61 13.92 8.24 -3.77
C VAL A 61 13.43 6.80 -3.96
N GLY A 62 14.22 5.93 -4.57
CA GLY A 62 13.87 4.52 -4.76
C GLY A 62 13.65 3.78 -3.44
N VAL A 63 14.50 4.03 -2.44
CA VAL A 63 14.32 3.49 -1.08
C VAL A 63 13.03 4.01 -0.45
N ALA A 64 12.75 5.31 -0.54
CA ALA A 64 11.54 5.91 0.01
C ALA A 64 10.26 5.33 -0.65
N LEU A 65 10.26 5.17 -1.98
CA LEU A 65 9.17 4.53 -2.70
C LEU A 65 8.95 3.08 -2.27
N GLY A 66 10.03 2.32 -2.04
CA GLY A 66 9.97 0.96 -1.52
C GLY A 66 9.35 0.89 -0.12
N GLN A 67 9.72 1.82 0.77
CA GLN A 67 9.15 1.90 2.12
C GLN A 67 7.65 2.22 2.07
N TRP A 68 7.26 3.23 1.28
CA TRP A 68 5.85 3.58 1.13
C TRP A 68 5.02 2.46 0.51
N ALA A 69 5.60 1.67 -0.39
CA ALA A 69 4.92 0.49 -0.91
C ALA A 69 4.65 -0.55 0.19
N ALA A 70 5.64 -0.82 1.04
CA ALA A 70 5.48 -1.75 2.16
C ALA A 70 4.42 -1.27 3.17
N ASP A 71 4.41 0.02 3.48
CA ASP A 71 3.42 0.61 4.39
C ASP A 71 2.01 0.56 3.80
N ALA A 72 1.85 0.93 2.53
CA ALA A 72 0.58 0.84 1.82
C ALA A 72 0.05 -0.60 1.76
N GLU A 73 0.92 -1.58 1.53
CA GLU A 73 0.55 -2.99 1.55
C GLU A 73 0.09 -3.44 2.94
N SER A 74 0.85 -3.09 3.98
CA SER A 74 0.51 -3.38 5.37
C SER A 74 -0.86 -2.83 5.75
N PHE A 75 -1.14 -1.56 5.40
CA PHE A 75 -2.44 -0.96 5.62
C PHE A 75 -3.53 -1.67 4.81
N GLY A 76 -3.28 -1.98 3.53
CA GLY A 76 -4.23 -2.70 2.69
C GLY A 76 -4.66 -4.04 3.29
N HIS A 77 -3.72 -4.80 3.84
CA HIS A 77 -4.00 -6.05 4.57
C HIS A 77 -4.75 -5.81 5.87
N ALA A 78 -4.40 -4.78 6.65
CA ALA A 78 -5.09 -4.46 7.89
C ALA A 78 -6.58 -4.11 7.66
N PHE A 79 -6.88 -3.31 6.63
CA PHE A 79 -8.25 -2.98 6.23
C PHE A 79 -9.06 -4.24 5.87
N ARG A 80 -8.50 -5.11 5.04
CA ARG A 80 -9.17 -6.37 4.65
C ARG A 80 -9.35 -7.33 5.81
N ALA A 81 -8.37 -7.43 6.71
CA ALA A 81 -8.48 -8.26 7.91
C ALA A 81 -9.55 -7.72 8.87
N ALA A 82 -9.67 -6.41 9.03
CA ALA A 82 -10.73 -5.78 9.83
C ALA A 82 -12.12 -6.04 9.23
N ALA A 83 -12.27 -5.85 7.91
CA ALA A 83 -13.50 -6.14 7.18
C ALA A 83 -13.94 -7.62 7.35
N ALA A 84 -13.01 -8.56 7.18
CA ALA A 84 -13.29 -9.99 7.33
C ALA A 84 -13.73 -10.37 8.75
N ARG A 85 -13.08 -9.79 9.78
CA ARG A 85 -13.46 -9.99 11.18
C ARG A 85 -14.87 -9.49 11.45
N TYR A 86 -15.20 -8.29 10.99
CA TYR A 86 -16.53 -7.71 11.17
C TYR A 86 -17.62 -8.58 10.52
N SER A 87 -17.43 -8.97 9.25
CA SER A 87 -18.38 -9.86 8.56
C SER A 87 -18.55 -11.22 9.25
N GLY A 88 -17.48 -11.76 9.85
CA GLY A 88 -17.54 -13.00 10.62
C GLY A 88 -18.32 -12.85 11.93
N THR A 89 -18.17 -11.70 12.61
CA THR A 89 -18.93 -11.37 13.83
C THR A 89 -20.42 -11.24 13.53
N ASP A 90 -20.79 -10.56 12.44
CA ASP A 90 -22.20 -10.40 12.03
C ASP A 90 -22.85 -11.75 11.70
N ALA A 91 -22.14 -12.61 10.97
CA ALA A 91 -22.62 -13.95 10.63
C ALA A 91 -22.84 -14.82 11.89
N ASN A 92 -21.88 -14.80 12.82
CA ASN A 92 -21.99 -15.56 14.06
C ASN A 92 -23.16 -15.06 14.94
N THR A 93 -23.31 -13.74 15.06
CA THR A 93 -24.41 -13.12 15.82
C THR A 93 -25.77 -13.51 15.22
N THR A 94 -25.89 -13.48 13.89
CA THR A 94 -27.11 -13.90 13.17
C THR A 94 -27.44 -15.38 13.42
N ALA A 95 -26.43 -16.25 13.39
CA ALA A 95 -26.60 -17.68 13.67
C ALA A 95 -27.07 -17.94 15.11
N VAL A 96 -26.51 -17.23 16.09
CA VAL A 96 -26.94 -17.32 17.50
C VAL A 96 -28.40 -16.87 17.65
N VAL A 97 -28.78 -15.73 17.08
CA VAL A 97 -30.15 -15.21 17.20
C VAL A 97 -31.18 -16.13 16.53
N SER A 98 -30.87 -16.68 15.35
CA SER A 98 -31.75 -17.64 14.66
C SER A 98 -31.86 -19.00 15.37
N GLY A 99 -30.85 -19.40 16.15
CA GLY A 99 -30.91 -20.60 17.00
C GLY A 99 -31.75 -20.44 18.26
N VAL A 100 -32.11 -19.21 18.66
CA VAL A 100 -32.91 -18.88 19.85
C VAL A 100 -34.39 -18.66 19.49
N GLN A 101 -34.89 -19.27 18.40
CA GLN A 101 -36.31 -19.20 18.06
C GLN A 101 -37.17 -19.90 19.13
N TRP A 102 -38.05 -19.13 19.79
CA TRP A 102 -39.09 -19.60 20.71
C TRP A 102 -40.25 -20.28 19.99
#